data_AF-A0A0D8Y2Q1-F1
#
_entry.id   AF-A0A0D8Y2Q1-F1
#
_cell.length_a   1.000
_cell.length_b   1.000
_cell.length_c   1.000
_cell.angle_alpha   90.00
_cell.angle_beta   90.00
_cell.angle_gamma   90.00
#
_symmetry.space_group_name_H-M   'P 1'
#
loop_
_entity.id
_entity.type
_entity.pdbx_description
1 polymer ?
#
loop_
_entity_poly.entity_id
_entity_poly.type
_entity_poly.pdbx_seq_one_letter_code
_entity_poly.pdbx_strand_id
1 'polypeptide(L)'
;MVYMDYDTIFGSLSDFGYSMPERDDLINKVNSIATQFNLDLEDFVDELLASAVNMKKSEIDLGVLEHMEAELSRKLGDNVHKMSTLSSKKSKRSEPAFGQRTADQCGFDASCIEVETTIHEDFGFTHITGKYREFSPIMNVVLRKVEGKLFANYSVVLGSVSITILSSIPEDTYANDKISNVIDAKCGRMTNFGARCRQANPEISNWSVPVSGSTGCEYVYGEIVKEISEDILLSDQSVSLLVDNELGSVIKLDLTRLPEITIFPGQMVALFGSFENGDRFVASLQLFPSPLPLSPLGRSANDGNLRLWCACGPFTSTENCSYEPLCDLLDMVKQQQPHVLVLMGPFVDRKNNFLKNSHFSVEYEDLMGRLMKSIARSLDGCRTELIVLPASSHDACCNYSFPTSPFVINSDIYKKLGRAKCDLVTELCVHPQIMAHLSKNEWHRSVDKENRDRIARLASHILEQGSLYPLFPSSLPTSIEECEKVCTLRNAPHMIICSSVLPTFIKIVDRTVVANPGTLVRGVGGTFLRCEFATSYLADGTANLADCSKYEIIQL
;
A
#
# COMPACT_ATOMS: atom_id res chain seq x y z
N MET A 1 10.48 -15.21 27.46
CA MET A 1 11.81 -14.65 27.17
C MET A 1 11.98 -14.79 25.68
N VAL A 2 11.94 -13.67 24.97
CA VAL A 2 12.13 -13.68 23.51
C VAL A 2 13.64 -13.68 23.30
N TYR A 3 14.14 -14.67 22.55
CA TYR A 3 15.56 -14.76 22.19
C TYR A 3 15.68 -14.64 20.67
N MET A 4 16.47 -13.68 20.24
CA MET A 4 16.81 -13.41 18.84
C MET A 4 18.32 -13.53 18.69
N ASP A 5 18.76 -14.43 17.82
CA ASP A 5 20.16 -14.58 17.45
C ASP A 5 20.58 -13.58 16.37
N TYR A 6 21.89 -13.35 16.27
CA TYR A 6 22.47 -12.38 15.35
C TYR A 6 22.15 -12.69 13.89
N ASP A 7 22.29 -13.94 13.45
CA ASP A 7 22.10 -14.32 12.05
C ASP A 7 20.68 -14.04 11.58
N THR A 8 19.68 -14.29 12.45
CA THR A 8 18.27 -14.06 12.16
C THR A 8 17.95 -12.56 12.05
N ILE A 9 18.50 -11.74 12.95
CA ILE A 9 18.32 -10.27 12.89
C ILE A 9 19.07 -9.68 11.69
N PHE A 10 20.31 -10.12 11.48
CA PHE A 10 21.17 -9.66 10.40
C PHE A 10 20.54 -9.98 9.04
N GLY A 11 20.08 -11.22 8.84
CA GLY A 11 19.36 -11.60 7.62
C GLY A 11 18.15 -10.70 7.39
N SER A 12 17.31 -10.54 8.42
CA SER A 12 16.11 -9.69 8.34
C SER A 12 16.43 -8.23 8.06
N LEU A 13 17.49 -7.65 8.63
CA LEU A 13 17.92 -6.27 8.39
C LEU A 13 18.57 -6.07 7.02
N SER A 14 19.35 -7.06 6.58
CA SER A 14 20.05 -7.04 5.29
C SER A 14 19.07 -6.98 4.13
N ASP A 15 17.90 -7.62 4.25
CA ASP A 15 16.78 -7.53 3.31
C ASP A 15 16.24 -6.09 3.12
N PHE A 16 16.54 -5.17 4.05
CA PHE A 16 16.13 -3.77 4.00
C PHE A 16 17.31 -2.81 3.75
N GLY A 17 18.51 -3.32 3.51
CA GLY A 17 19.72 -2.53 3.28
C GLY A 17 20.31 -1.90 4.54
N TYR A 18 20.01 -2.48 5.72
CA TYR A 18 20.61 -2.08 6.99
C TYR A 18 21.67 -3.10 7.42
N SER A 19 22.76 -2.60 8.00
CA SER A 19 23.81 -3.45 8.59
C SER A 19 23.76 -3.38 10.11
N MET A 20 24.08 -4.47 10.78
CA MET A 20 24.24 -4.50 12.23
C MET A 20 25.58 -5.19 12.52
N PRO A 21 26.51 -4.58 13.28
CA PRO A 21 27.75 -5.23 13.67
C PRO A 21 27.50 -6.44 14.58
N GLU A 22 28.25 -7.52 14.37
CA GLU A 22 28.25 -8.68 15.27
C GLU A 22 28.97 -8.31 16.57
N ARG A 23 28.21 -7.80 17.55
CA ARG A 23 28.71 -7.48 18.88
C ARG A 23 27.76 -7.96 19.96
N ASP A 24 28.32 -8.57 20.99
CA ASP A 24 27.56 -9.12 22.13
C ASP A 24 26.74 -8.04 22.86
N ASP A 25 27.24 -6.82 22.97
CA ASP A 25 26.54 -5.72 23.63
C ASP A 25 25.26 -5.31 22.89
N LEU A 26 25.30 -5.31 21.55
CA LEU A 26 24.12 -5.07 20.72
C LEU A 26 23.09 -6.20 20.84
N ILE A 27 23.52 -7.46 20.76
CA ILE A 27 22.61 -8.61 20.86
C ILE A 27 21.99 -8.73 22.25
N ASN A 28 22.75 -8.44 23.30
CA ASN A 28 22.21 -8.37 24.66
C ASN A 28 21.15 -7.26 24.79
N LYS A 29 21.39 -6.09 24.18
CA LYS A 29 20.44 -4.98 24.19
C LYS A 29 19.19 -5.30 23.36
N VAL A 30 19.31 -5.92 22.20
CA VAL A 30 18.20 -6.42 21.38
C VAL A 30 17.31 -7.35 22.21
N ASN A 31 17.89 -8.39 22.81
CA ASN A 31 17.15 -9.37 23.61
C ASN A 31 16.51 -8.75 24.86
N SER A 32 17.18 -7.77 25.48
CA SER A 32 16.62 -6.99 26.60
C SER A 32 15.37 -6.22 26.16
N ILE A 33 15.43 -5.48 25.07
CA ILE A 33 14.31 -4.67 24.57
C ILE A 33 13.16 -5.58 24.11
N ALA A 34 13.46 -6.61 23.31
CA ALA A 34 12.47 -7.56 22.83
C ALA A 34 11.72 -8.25 23.99
N THR A 35 12.44 -8.64 25.05
CA THR A 35 11.82 -9.23 26.24
C THR A 35 11.04 -8.20 27.05
N GLN A 36 11.56 -6.98 27.21
CA GLN A 36 10.91 -5.92 27.99
C GLN A 36 9.57 -5.47 27.37
N PHE A 37 9.50 -5.39 26.04
CA PHE A 37 8.31 -4.93 25.32
C PHE A 37 7.49 -6.05 24.69
N ASN A 38 7.88 -7.32 24.90
CA ASN A 38 7.23 -8.52 24.38
C ASN A 38 7.03 -8.47 22.84
N LEU A 39 8.10 -8.16 22.12
CA LEU A 39 8.14 -8.07 20.66
C LEU A 39 8.63 -9.39 20.06
N ASP A 40 7.97 -9.89 19.02
CA ASP A 40 8.51 -10.98 18.20
C ASP A 40 9.55 -10.46 17.19
N LEU A 41 10.15 -11.35 16.39
CA LEU A 41 11.22 -10.98 15.46
C LEU A 41 10.76 -9.93 14.42
N GLU A 42 9.59 -10.12 13.84
CA GLU A 42 9.09 -9.22 12.79
C GLU A 42 8.74 -7.85 13.38
N ASP A 43 8.00 -7.83 14.50
CA ASP A 43 7.64 -6.59 15.20
C ASP A 43 8.87 -5.82 15.69
N PHE A 44 9.89 -6.54 16.17
CA PHE A 44 11.15 -5.95 16.60
C PHE A 44 11.92 -5.34 15.42
N VAL A 45 12.04 -6.06 14.30
CA VAL A 45 12.70 -5.55 13.10
C VAL A 45 11.95 -4.33 12.56
N ASP A 46 10.62 -4.32 12.55
CA ASP A 46 9.80 -3.19 12.13
C ASP A 46 10.05 -1.93 12.99
N GLU A 47 10.04 -2.05 14.32
CA GLU A 47 10.31 -0.92 15.24
C GLU A 47 11.78 -0.46 15.15
N LEU A 48 12.71 -1.40 14.92
CA LEU A 48 14.13 -1.10 14.75
C LEU A 48 14.38 -0.33 13.45
N LEU A 49 13.76 -0.75 12.34
CA LEU A 49 13.82 -0.06 11.06
C LEU A 49 13.17 1.32 11.15
N ALA A 50 12.02 1.45 11.83
CA ALA A 50 11.37 2.73 12.04
C ALA A 50 12.29 3.72 12.80
N SER A 51 12.96 3.23 13.84
CA SER A 51 13.92 4.02 14.63
C SER A 51 15.16 4.40 13.82
N ALA A 52 15.72 3.47 13.05
CA ALA A 52 16.86 3.72 12.18
C ALA A 52 16.55 4.75 11.08
N VAL A 53 15.36 4.67 10.48
CA VAL A 53 14.84 5.66 9.53
C VAL A 53 14.70 7.04 10.18
N ASN A 54 14.11 7.11 11.38
CA ASN A 54 13.95 8.38 12.11
C ASN A 54 15.30 9.04 12.42
N MET A 55 16.30 8.23 12.77
CA MET A 55 17.67 8.69 13.06
C MET A 55 18.53 8.90 11.81
N LYS A 56 18.02 8.56 10.61
CA LYS A 56 18.76 8.62 9.33
C LYS A 56 20.08 7.83 9.35
N LYS A 57 20.09 6.67 10.02
CA LYS A 57 21.24 5.76 10.08
C LYS A 57 20.95 4.48 9.32
N SER A 58 21.90 4.01 8.50
CA SER A 58 21.83 2.72 7.79
C SER A 58 22.55 1.59 8.54
N GLU A 59 23.39 1.92 9.53
CA GLU A 59 24.04 0.95 10.42
C GLU A 59 23.39 1.01 11.80
N ILE A 60 22.99 -0.14 12.32
CA ILE A 60 22.37 -0.29 13.63
C ILE A 60 23.46 -0.31 14.70
N ASP A 61 23.52 0.78 15.47
CA ASP A 61 24.37 0.90 16.65
C ASP A 61 23.54 0.97 17.94
N LEU A 62 24.22 1.00 19.09
CA LEU A 62 23.57 1.12 20.39
C LEU A 62 22.68 2.37 20.49
N GLY A 63 23.06 3.45 19.82
CA GLY A 63 22.27 4.68 19.80
C GLY A 63 20.91 4.52 19.13
N VAL A 64 20.83 3.70 18.06
CA VAL A 64 19.55 3.35 17.43
C VAL A 64 18.68 2.51 18.37
N LEU A 65 19.27 1.54 19.07
CA LEU A 65 18.55 0.69 20.02
C LEU A 65 18.06 1.47 21.25
N GLU A 66 18.86 2.41 21.76
CA GLU A 66 18.47 3.32 22.84
C GLU A 66 17.34 4.27 22.42
N HIS A 67 17.40 4.79 21.18
CA HIS A 67 16.32 5.61 20.63
C HIS A 67 15.02 4.81 20.51
N MET A 68 15.08 3.60 19.95
CA MET A 68 13.94 2.69 19.85
C MET A 68 13.34 2.40 21.23
N GLU A 69 14.17 2.07 22.22
CA GLU A 69 13.74 1.81 23.60
C GLU A 69 13.06 3.03 24.24
N ALA A 70 13.56 4.24 23.97
CA ALA A 70 12.94 5.49 24.44
C ALA A 70 11.59 5.75 23.76
N GLU A 71 11.47 5.48 22.45
CA GLU A 71 10.21 5.59 21.73
C GLU A 71 9.17 4.58 22.24
N LEU A 72 9.56 3.32 22.44
CA LEU A 72 8.73 2.27 23.01
C LEU A 72 8.31 2.60 24.45
N SER A 73 9.23 3.11 25.27
CA SER A 73 8.94 3.55 26.65
C SER A 73 7.96 4.73 26.69
N ARG A 74 8.08 5.68 25.76
CA ARG A 74 7.11 6.79 25.64
C ARG A 74 5.74 6.27 25.21
N LYS A 75 5.67 5.38 24.22
CA LYS A 75 4.43 4.71 23.79
C LYS A 75 3.76 4.00 24.97
N LEU A 76 4.53 3.31 25.82
CA LEU A 76 4.03 2.64 27.01
C LEU A 76 3.59 3.62 28.12
N GLY A 77 4.37 4.67 28.37
CA GLY A 77 4.10 5.69 29.38
C GLY A 77 2.87 6.55 29.09
N ASP A 78 2.66 6.92 27.83
CA ASP A 78 1.47 7.65 27.39
C ASP A 78 0.18 6.82 27.59
N ASN A 79 0.29 5.49 27.45
CA ASN A 79 -0.82 4.58 27.71
C ASN A 79 -1.15 4.48 29.21
N VAL A 80 -0.14 4.45 30.09
CA VAL A 80 -0.33 4.42 31.56
C VAL A 80 -0.81 5.76 32.11
N HIS A 81 -0.30 6.89 31.59
CA HIS A 81 -0.72 8.23 32.01
C HIS A 81 -2.16 8.55 31.58
N LYS A 82 -2.59 8.10 30.39
CA LYS A 82 -4.00 8.17 30.00
C LYS A 82 -4.89 7.36 30.95
N MET A 83 -4.44 6.19 31.41
CA MET A 83 -5.20 5.33 32.32
C MET A 83 -5.32 5.91 33.76
N SER A 84 -4.28 6.57 34.26
CA SER A 84 -4.26 7.18 35.60
C SER A 84 -4.99 8.54 35.71
N THR A 85 -5.05 9.31 34.62
CA THR A 85 -5.73 10.62 34.59
C THR A 85 -7.26 10.52 34.48
N LEU A 86 -7.79 9.36 34.08
CA LEU A 86 -9.22 9.02 34.13
C LEU A 86 -9.71 8.64 35.55
N SER A 87 -8.81 8.26 36.47
CA SER A 87 -9.18 7.81 37.83
C SER A 87 -9.30 8.95 38.86
N SER A 88 -8.75 10.14 38.60
CA SER A 88 -8.57 11.18 39.64
C SER A 88 -9.41 12.45 39.51
N LYS A 89 -10.35 12.56 38.56
CA LYS A 89 -11.28 13.71 38.49
C LYS A 89 -12.63 13.40 39.14
N LYS A 90 -12.71 13.47 40.47
CA LYS A 90 -13.97 13.74 41.18
C LYS A 90 -14.32 15.21 41.01
N SER A 91 -15.32 15.52 40.20
CA SER A 91 -15.98 16.83 40.17
C SER A 91 -17.47 16.64 39.89
N LYS A 92 -18.28 17.15 40.82
CA LYS A 92 -19.74 17.08 40.92
C LYS A 92 -20.46 17.37 39.59
N ARG A 93 -21.36 16.48 39.20
CA ARG A 93 -22.39 16.74 38.19
C ARG A 93 -23.75 16.38 38.81
N SER A 94 -24.65 17.36 38.81
CA SER A 94 -26.07 17.19 39.05
C SER A 94 -26.66 16.28 37.97
N GLU A 95 -27.33 15.21 38.39
CA GLU A 95 -28.10 14.31 37.54
C GLU A 95 -29.27 15.05 36.86
N PRO A 96 -29.70 14.56 35.69
CA PRO A 96 -30.87 13.70 35.72
C PRO A 96 -30.58 12.30 35.19
N ALA A 97 -31.27 11.35 35.83
CA ALA A 97 -31.10 9.91 35.72
C ALA A 97 -31.30 9.36 34.30
N PHE A 98 -30.36 8.52 33.86
CA PHE A 98 -30.63 7.44 32.92
C PHE A 98 -30.27 6.13 33.62
N GLY A 99 -31.29 5.30 33.81
CA GLY A 99 -31.26 4.16 34.71
C GLY A 99 -30.27 3.06 34.33
N GLN A 100 -29.78 2.40 35.36
CA GLN A 100 -29.30 1.02 35.36
C GLN A 100 -30.09 0.18 34.32
N ARG A 101 -29.42 -0.21 33.24
CA ARG A 101 -29.79 -1.41 32.48
C ARG A 101 -28.84 -2.52 32.87
N THR A 102 -29.44 -3.58 33.38
CA THR A 102 -28.88 -4.91 33.57
C THR A 102 -28.10 -5.36 32.34
N ALA A 103 -27.02 -6.10 32.57
CA ALA A 103 -26.33 -6.85 31.54
C ALA A 103 -27.34 -7.75 30.82
N ASP A 104 -27.84 -7.28 29.68
CA ASP A 104 -28.52 -8.01 28.61
C ASP A 104 -29.04 -6.97 27.61
N GLN A 105 -28.18 -6.58 26.67
CA GLN A 105 -28.56 -5.99 25.37
C GLN A 105 -27.33 -5.95 24.43
N CYS A 106 -26.75 -7.12 24.22
CA CYS A 106 -26.22 -7.56 22.91
C CYS A 106 -26.15 -9.10 22.92
N GLY A 107 -27.21 -9.73 23.41
CA GLY A 107 -27.44 -11.16 23.29
C GLY A 107 -28.41 -11.39 22.15
N PHE A 108 -28.00 -12.16 21.16
CA PHE A 108 -28.90 -12.78 20.20
C PHE A 108 -29.82 -13.73 20.98
N ASP A 109 -31.13 -13.55 20.89
CA ASP A 109 -32.04 -14.69 21.03
C ASP A 109 -33.32 -14.46 20.21
N ALA A 110 -33.68 -15.46 19.42
CA ALA A 110 -34.82 -15.45 18.52
C ALA A 110 -35.67 -16.67 18.81
N SER A 111 -36.62 -16.54 19.73
CA SER A 111 -37.69 -17.51 19.92
C SER A 111 -39.03 -16.89 19.56
N CYS A 112 -39.61 -17.33 18.45
CA CYS A 112 -41.06 -17.42 18.22
C CYS A 112 -41.34 -18.12 16.88
N ILE A 113 -41.18 -19.44 16.81
CA ILE A 113 -42.07 -20.32 16.03
C ILE A 113 -42.23 -21.63 16.83
N GLU A 114 -43.46 -21.92 17.23
CA GLU A 114 -43.88 -23.24 17.68
C GLU A 114 -43.94 -24.21 16.48
N VAL A 115 -43.23 -25.33 16.63
CA VAL A 115 -43.62 -26.70 16.20
C VAL A 115 -43.85 -26.94 14.70
N GLU A 116 -42.85 -27.47 14.00
CA GLU A 116 -42.84 -28.88 13.55
C GLU A 116 -41.49 -29.28 12.90
N THR A 117 -40.88 -30.30 13.52
CA THR A 117 -39.88 -31.26 13.03
C THR A 117 -39.16 -31.00 11.69
N THR A 118 -37.84 -30.77 11.73
CA THR A 118 -36.82 -31.74 11.22
C THR A 118 -35.38 -31.22 11.40
N ILE A 119 -34.61 -31.99 12.20
CA ILE A 119 -33.15 -32.16 12.25
C ILE A 119 -32.31 -30.86 12.27
N HIS A 120 -32.04 -30.39 13.49
CA HIS A 120 -30.96 -29.46 13.82
C HIS A 120 -29.59 -30.16 13.72
N GLU A 121 -28.70 -29.65 12.89
CA GLU A 121 -27.26 -29.68 13.17
C GLU A 121 -26.86 -28.30 13.69
N ASP A 122 -26.84 -28.21 15.01
CA ASP A 122 -26.38 -27.03 15.76
C ASP A 122 -24.85 -27.10 15.88
N PHE A 123 -24.14 -26.49 14.92
CA PHE A 123 -22.69 -26.34 14.98
C PHE A 123 -22.31 -24.91 15.40
N GLY A 124 -22.25 -24.73 16.74
CA GLY A 124 -21.32 -23.87 17.48
C GLY A 124 -20.93 -22.52 16.89
N PHE A 125 -21.76 -21.50 17.10
CA PHE A 125 -21.35 -20.08 17.01
C PHE A 125 -21.22 -19.39 18.39
N THR A 126 -21.29 -20.15 19.50
CA THR A 126 -21.31 -19.59 20.87
C THR A 126 -19.94 -19.32 21.49
N HIS A 127 -18.82 -19.60 20.82
CA HIS A 127 -17.49 -19.25 21.33
C HIS A 127 -16.52 -18.84 20.21
N ILE A 128 -16.70 -17.62 19.67
CA ILE A 128 -15.62 -16.89 19.00
C ILE A 128 -15.19 -15.79 19.97
N THR A 129 -14.31 -16.14 20.92
CA THR A 129 -13.78 -15.19 21.90
C THR A 129 -12.62 -14.41 21.28
N GLY A 130 -12.87 -13.19 20.82
CA GLY A 130 -11.82 -12.23 20.49
C GLY A 130 -11.36 -11.51 21.77
N LYS A 131 -10.04 -11.33 21.92
CA LYS A 131 -9.44 -10.52 23.00
C LYS A 131 -9.26 -9.05 22.58
N TYR A 132 -9.58 -8.66 21.36
CA TYR A 132 -9.22 -7.33 20.83
C TYR A 132 -9.79 -6.20 21.69
N ARG A 133 -11.07 -6.31 22.10
CA ARG A 133 -11.74 -5.31 22.95
C ARG A 133 -11.16 -5.19 24.36
N GLU A 134 -10.50 -6.22 24.87
CA GLU A 134 -9.85 -6.17 26.19
C GLU A 134 -8.55 -5.35 26.16
N PHE A 135 -7.91 -5.24 24.99
CA PHE A 135 -6.59 -4.61 24.84
C PHE A 135 -6.57 -3.32 24.02
N SER A 136 -7.59 -3.05 23.19
CA SER A 136 -7.66 -1.84 22.37
C SER A 136 -8.99 -1.10 22.56
N PRO A 137 -9.02 0.03 23.31
CA PRO A 137 -10.16 0.92 23.27
C PRO A 137 -10.24 1.55 21.88
N ILE A 138 -11.43 1.53 21.24
CA ILE A 138 -11.67 2.21 19.96
C ILE A 138 -11.26 3.69 20.12
N MET A 139 -10.17 4.07 19.47
CA MET A 139 -9.54 5.37 19.60
C MET A 139 -9.59 6.06 18.26
N ASN A 140 -10.68 6.80 18.00
CA ASN A 140 -10.87 7.66 16.81
C ASN A 140 -9.91 8.86 16.80
N VAL A 141 -8.60 8.58 16.78
CA VAL A 141 -7.52 9.56 16.84
C VAL A 141 -6.98 9.79 15.43
N VAL A 142 -6.93 11.05 15.02
CA VAL A 142 -6.31 11.45 13.76
C VAL A 142 -4.80 11.40 13.95
N LEU A 143 -4.14 10.41 13.35
CA LEU A 143 -2.67 10.25 13.43
C LEU A 143 -1.95 11.18 12.45
N ARG A 144 -2.55 11.38 11.28
CA ARG A 144 -2.02 12.28 10.24
C ARG A 144 -3.16 12.97 9.54
N LYS A 145 -2.98 14.26 9.27
CA LYS A 145 -3.92 15.09 8.53
C LYS A 145 -3.17 15.89 7.46
N VAL A 146 -3.69 15.89 6.24
CA VAL A 146 -3.28 16.77 5.15
C VAL A 146 -4.52 17.46 4.64
N GLU A 147 -4.50 18.79 4.56
CA GLU A 147 -5.63 19.60 4.14
C GLU A 147 -5.18 20.60 3.08
N GLY A 148 -5.88 20.62 1.96
CA GLY A 148 -5.64 21.53 0.86
C GLY A 148 -6.09 22.96 1.19
N LYS A 149 -5.42 23.95 0.61
CA LYS A 149 -5.63 25.38 0.94
C LYS A 149 -7.02 25.91 0.57
N LEU A 150 -7.67 25.28 -0.40
CA LEU A 150 -8.99 25.64 -0.90
C LEU A 150 -10.08 24.71 -0.33
N PHE A 151 -9.72 23.80 0.57
CA PHE A 151 -10.70 22.93 1.20
C PHE A 151 -11.67 23.76 2.05
N ALA A 152 -12.96 23.62 1.77
CA ALA A 152 -14.02 24.17 2.59
C ALA A 152 -14.95 23.06 3.05
N ASN A 153 -15.36 23.13 4.31
CA ASN A 153 -16.23 22.14 4.91
C ASN A 153 -17.69 22.48 4.58
N TYR A 154 -18.23 21.87 3.53
CA TYR A 154 -19.63 22.01 3.16
C TYR A 154 -20.44 20.84 3.67
N SER A 155 -21.30 21.11 4.65
CA SER A 155 -22.23 20.13 5.20
C SER A 155 -23.57 20.20 4.46
N VAL A 156 -23.60 19.77 3.20
CA VAL A 156 -24.83 19.67 2.40
C VAL A 156 -25.21 18.20 2.18
N VAL A 157 -26.52 17.97 2.03
CA VAL A 157 -27.19 16.67 1.91
C VAL A 157 -26.52 15.78 0.85
N LEU A 158 -26.19 14.55 1.27
CA LEU A 158 -25.57 13.50 0.46
C LEU A 158 -26.41 13.19 -0.81
N GLY A 159 -25.88 13.55 -1.97
CA GLY A 159 -26.33 13.06 -3.26
C GLY A 159 -25.81 11.65 -3.55
N SER A 160 -26.43 10.95 -4.49
CA SER A 160 -25.94 9.65 -4.98
C SER A 160 -24.60 9.82 -5.71
N VAL A 161 -23.67 8.90 -5.51
CA VAL A 161 -22.38 8.86 -6.23
C VAL A 161 -22.44 7.81 -7.35
N SER A 162 -21.78 8.10 -8.47
CA SER A 162 -21.59 7.15 -9.57
C SER A 162 -20.16 6.64 -9.57
N ILE A 163 -19.99 5.31 -9.60
CA ILE A 163 -18.68 4.67 -9.72
C ILE A 163 -18.53 4.08 -11.12
N THR A 164 -17.44 4.44 -11.80
CA THR A 164 -17.06 3.96 -13.12
C THR A 164 -15.65 3.35 -13.05
N ILE A 165 -15.55 2.12 -13.52
CA ILE A 165 -14.29 1.38 -13.70
C ILE A 165 -13.78 1.71 -15.11
N LEU A 166 -12.54 2.18 -15.24
CA LEU A 166 -11.92 2.46 -16.54
C LEU A 166 -10.78 1.48 -16.87
N SER A 167 -10.35 0.62 -15.93
CA SER A 167 -9.42 -0.47 -16.27
C SER A 167 -10.16 -1.61 -16.95
N SER A 168 -9.47 -2.36 -17.81
CA SER A 168 -9.96 -3.68 -18.23
C SER A 168 -9.89 -4.66 -17.05
N ILE A 169 -10.78 -5.64 -17.05
CA ILE A 169 -10.71 -6.76 -16.12
C ILE A 169 -9.54 -7.65 -16.57
N PRO A 170 -8.57 -7.97 -15.69
CA PRO A 170 -7.47 -8.84 -16.05
C PRO A 170 -7.96 -10.25 -16.32
N GLU A 171 -7.33 -10.92 -17.27
CA GLU A 171 -7.57 -12.34 -17.51
C GLU A 171 -6.72 -13.20 -16.57
N ASP A 172 -7.24 -14.34 -16.11
CA ASP A 172 -6.48 -15.29 -15.27
C ASP A 172 -5.50 -16.12 -16.11
N THR A 173 -4.44 -15.47 -16.59
CA THR A 173 -3.49 -16.05 -17.57
C THR A 173 -2.09 -16.28 -17.03
N TYR A 174 -1.80 -15.97 -15.76
CA TYR A 174 -0.48 -16.21 -15.18
C TYR A 174 -0.02 -17.67 -15.40
N ALA A 175 1.26 -17.83 -15.77
CA ALA A 175 1.88 -19.08 -16.20
C ALA A 175 1.42 -19.64 -17.57
N ASN A 176 0.63 -18.90 -18.34
CA ASN A 176 0.31 -19.20 -19.75
C ASN A 176 0.93 -18.19 -20.75
N ASP A 177 1.66 -17.19 -20.27
CA ASP A 177 2.31 -16.18 -21.11
C ASP A 177 3.31 -16.84 -22.08
N LYS A 178 3.10 -16.63 -23.38
CA LYS A 178 4.10 -16.99 -24.38
C LYS A 178 5.27 -16.03 -24.28
N ILE A 179 6.50 -16.55 -24.35
CA ILE A 179 7.73 -15.74 -24.35
C ILE A 179 7.68 -14.63 -25.40
N SER A 180 7.12 -14.91 -26.58
CA SER A 180 6.92 -13.90 -27.63
C SER A 180 6.07 -12.71 -27.16
N ASN A 181 4.97 -12.98 -26.46
CA ASN A 181 4.06 -11.93 -25.99
C ASN A 181 4.73 -11.07 -24.91
N VAL A 182 5.52 -11.69 -24.04
CA VAL A 182 6.30 -10.96 -23.02
C VAL A 182 7.32 -10.05 -23.69
N ILE A 183 8.03 -10.53 -24.71
CA ILE A 183 8.98 -9.73 -25.49
C ILE A 183 8.25 -8.56 -26.17
N ASP A 184 7.14 -8.84 -26.86
CA ASP A 184 6.36 -7.82 -27.57
C ASP A 184 5.82 -6.74 -26.62
N ALA A 185 5.33 -7.12 -25.43
CA ALA A 185 4.87 -6.19 -24.42
C ALA A 185 6.00 -5.28 -23.91
N LYS A 186 7.18 -5.86 -23.63
CA LYS A 186 8.36 -5.11 -23.19
C LYS A 186 8.89 -4.15 -24.27
N CYS A 187 9.03 -4.63 -25.50
CA CYS A 187 9.40 -3.80 -26.65
C CYS A 187 8.40 -2.66 -26.86
N GLY A 188 7.09 -2.95 -26.79
CA GLY A 188 6.04 -1.93 -26.88
C GLY A 188 6.16 -0.83 -25.83
N ARG A 189 6.41 -1.20 -24.56
CA ARG A 189 6.64 -0.24 -23.47
C ARG A 189 7.88 0.62 -23.72
N MET A 190 8.99 -0.01 -24.10
CA MET A 190 10.27 0.67 -24.34
C MET A 190 10.19 1.64 -25.52
N THR A 191 9.61 1.22 -26.65
CA THR A 191 9.39 2.06 -27.83
C THR A 191 8.46 3.25 -27.51
N ASN A 192 7.37 3.04 -26.75
CA ASN A 192 6.48 4.12 -26.33
C ASN A 192 7.22 5.15 -25.45
N PHE A 193 8.01 4.68 -24.48
CA PHE A 193 8.85 5.53 -23.66
C PHE A 193 9.83 6.36 -24.51
N GLY A 194 10.56 5.71 -25.43
CA GLY A 194 11.48 6.39 -26.34
C GLY A 194 10.79 7.46 -27.20
N ALA A 195 9.58 7.19 -27.68
CA ALA A 195 8.79 8.17 -28.44
C ALA A 195 8.40 9.39 -27.58
N ARG A 196 7.91 9.17 -26.36
CA ARG A 196 7.55 10.24 -25.41
C ARG A 196 8.76 11.08 -25.00
N CYS A 197 9.92 10.44 -24.76
CA CYS A 197 11.17 11.12 -24.45
C CYS A 197 11.63 12.01 -25.60
N ARG A 198 11.61 11.50 -26.84
CA ARG A 198 11.99 12.29 -28.02
C ARG A 198 11.03 13.46 -28.28
N GLN A 199 9.74 13.29 -28.01
CA GLN A 199 8.76 14.36 -28.12
C GLN A 199 9.03 15.50 -27.12
N ALA A 200 9.46 15.15 -25.90
CA ALA A 200 9.75 16.11 -24.84
C ALA A 200 11.12 16.80 -24.96
N ASN A 201 12.07 16.18 -25.67
CA ASN A 201 13.46 16.62 -25.79
C ASN A 201 13.84 16.75 -27.29
N PRO A 202 13.53 17.89 -27.94
CA PRO A 202 13.76 18.10 -29.38
C PRO A 202 15.23 17.99 -29.82
N GLU A 203 16.18 18.09 -28.90
CA GLU A 203 17.61 17.90 -29.13
C GLU A 203 17.99 16.45 -29.47
N ILE A 204 17.10 15.48 -29.21
CA ILE A 204 17.30 14.08 -29.55
C ILE A 204 17.08 13.90 -31.05
N SER A 205 18.17 14.02 -31.81
CA SER A 205 18.16 13.89 -33.26
C SER A 205 17.79 12.46 -33.70
N ASN A 206 18.36 11.44 -33.07
CA ASN A 206 18.05 10.01 -33.22
C ASN A 206 18.51 9.23 -31.98
N TRP A 207 17.95 8.04 -31.80
CA TRP A 207 18.44 7.06 -30.82
C TRP A 207 19.57 6.21 -31.42
N SER A 208 20.61 5.98 -30.64
CA SER A 208 21.76 5.14 -31.01
C SER A 208 21.71 3.79 -30.31
N VAL A 209 22.35 2.80 -30.94
CA VAL A 209 22.78 1.56 -30.28
C VAL A 209 24.28 1.68 -30.08
N PRO A 210 24.73 2.14 -28.89
CA PRO A 210 26.12 2.50 -28.70
C PRO A 210 26.97 1.22 -28.67
N VAL A 211 28.17 1.27 -29.25
CA VAL A 211 29.11 0.14 -29.28
C VAL A 211 30.35 0.53 -28.50
N SER A 212 30.82 -0.36 -27.61
CA SER A 212 32.03 -0.12 -26.82
C SER A 212 33.20 0.31 -27.72
N GLY A 213 33.83 1.43 -27.37
CA GLY A 213 34.90 2.05 -28.16
C GLY A 213 34.43 3.07 -29.20
N SER A 214 33.13 3.40 -29.28
CA SER A 214 32.67 4.55 -30.07
C SER A 214 33.23 5.86 -29.50
N THR A 215 33.65 6.78 -30.37
CA THR A 215 34.31 8.04 -29.99
C THR A 215 33.34 9.21 -29.85
N GLY A 216 32.04 8.98 -30.02
CA GLY A 216 31.00 10.02 -30.01
C GLY A 216 30.15 10.01 -28.75
N CYS A 217 29.55 11.15 -28.43
CA CYS A 217 28.45 11.21 -27.48
C CYS A 217 27.15 10.83 -28.19
N GLU A 218 26.35 9.99 -27.57
CA GLU A 218 25.17 9.35 -28.16
C GLU A 218 23.97 9.44 -27.22
N TYR A 219 22.77 9.52 -27.80
CA TYR A 219 21.51 9.40 -27.07
C TYR A 219 21.04 7.95 -27.10
N VAL A 220 20.76 7.39 -25.93
CA VAL A 220 20.39 5.98 -25.78
C VAL A 220 19.19 5.89 -24.85
N TYR A 221 18.32 4.92 -25.06
CA TYR A 221 17.23 4.62 -24.14
C TYR A 221 17.09 3.12 -23.99
N GLY A 222 16.50 2.72 -22.88
CA GLY A 222 16.33 1.31 -22.58
C GLY A 222 15.80 1.06 -21.19
N GLU A 223 15.83 -0.21 -20.80
CA GLU A 223 15.41 -0.69 -19.50
C GLU A 223 16.63 -0.93 -18.59
N ILE A 224 16.57 -0.43 -17.36
CA ILE A 224 17.58 -0.74 -16.33
C ILE A 224 17.49 -2.21 -15.97
N VAL A 225 18.60 -2.92 -16.12
CA VAL A 225 18.74 -4.34 -15.76
C VAL A 225 19.94 -4.52 -14.82
N LYS A 226 19.90 -5.57 -13.99
CA LYS A 226 21.04 -5.98 -13.17
C LYS A 226 21.95 -6.92 -13.97
N GLU A 227 23.26 -6.83 -13.75
CA GLU A 227 24.20 -7.84 -14.23
C GLU A 227 23.88 -9.23 -13.59
N ILE A 228 24.03 -10.31 -14.37
CA ILE A 228 23.34 -11.63 -14.26
C ILE A 228 23.59 -12.45 -12.96
N SER A 229 24.32 -11.93 -11.97
CA SER A 229 24.44 -12.62 -10.67
C SER A 229 23.23 -12.30 -9.78
N GLU A 230 22.44 -13.32 -9.44
CA GLU A 230 21.20 -13.19 -8.64
C GLU A 230 21.42 -12.51 -7.27
N ASP A 231 22.62 -12.63 -6.69
CA ASP A 231 22.94 -12.14 -5.34
C ASP A 231 23.40 -10.67 -5.27
N ILE A 232 23.62 -9.99 -6.40
CA ILE A 232 24.15 -8.61 -6.39
C ILE A 232 23.02 -7.59 -6.43
N LEU A 233 22.96 -6.75 -5.38
CA LEU A 233 22.05 -5.60 -5.33
C LEU A 233 22.34 -4.59 -6.44
N LEU A 234 21.32 -3.84 -6.87
CA LEU A 234 21.50 -2.77 -7.85
C LEU A 234 22.41 -1.69 -7.25
N SER A 235 23.43 -1.31 -8.00
CA SER A 235 24.43 -0.31 -7.61
C SER A 235 25.02 0.36 -8.85
N ASP A 236 25.88 1.36 -8.65
CA ASP A 236 26.70 1.93 -9.72
C ASP A 236 27.63 0.90 -10.38
N GLN A 237 27.97 -0.20 -9.72
CA GLN A 237 28.85 -1.22 -10.27
C GLN A 237 28.12 -2.29 -11.08
N SER A 238 26.88 -2.62 -10.69
CA SER A 238 26.09 -3.73 -11.25
C SER A 238 25.00 -3.30 -12.24
N VAL A 239 24.80 -1.99 -12.42
CA VAL A 239 23.79 -1.44 -13.32
C VAL A 239 24.18 -1.60 -14.79
N SER A 240 23.22 -2.06 -15.58
CA SER A 240 23.30 -2.14 -17.04
C SER A 240 22.01 -1.65 -17.69
N LEU A 241 22.07 -1.39 -18.99
CA LEU A 241 20.93 -0.95 -19.80
C LEU A 241 20.67 -1.99 -20.90
N LEU A 242 19.45 -2.53 -20.92
CA LEU A 242 18.93 -3.29 -22.05
C LEU A 242 18.39 -2.29 -23.09
N VAL A 243 19.03 -2.24 -24.26
CA VAL A 243 18.72 -1.28 -25.34
C VAL A 243 17.60 -1.81 -26.24
N ASP A 244 16.75 -0.90 -26.72
CA ASP A 244 15.70 -1.20 -27.72
C ASP A 244 16.30 -1.48 -29.11
N ASN A 245 16.75 -2.71 -29.33
CA ASN A 245 17.19 -3.18 -30.63
C ASN A 245 16.82 -4.65 -30.85
N GLU A 246 16.93 -5.11 -32.11
CA GLU A 246 16.56 -6.49 -32.49
C GLU A 246 17.32 -7.57 -31.73
N LEU A 247 18.52 -7.26 -31.22
CA LEU A 247 19.38 -8.21 -30.52
C LEU A 247 19.21 -8.17 -29.00
N GLY A 248 18.43 -7.24 -28.43
CA GLY A 248 18.34 -7.01 -26.99
C GLY A 248 19.71 -6.77 -26.35
N SER A 249 20.51 -5.87 -26.92
CA SER A 249 21.88 -5.63 -26.46
C SER A 249 21.90 -5.02 -25.06
N VAL A 250 22.80 -5.51 -24.21
CA VAL A 250 23.00 -5.01 -22.85
C VAL A 250 24.33 -4.26 -22.78
N ILE A 251 24.29 -3.02 -22.31
CA ILE A 251 25.49 -2.19 -22.10
C ILE A 251 25.67 -1.88 -20.62
N LYS A 252 26.91 -1.93 -20.14
CA LYS A 252 27.23 -1.54 -18.75
C LYS A 252 27.18 -0.03 -18.62
N LEU A 253 26.55 0.48 -17.58
CA LEU A 253 26.45 1.92 -17.34
C LEU A 253 27.49 2.39 -16.32
N ASP A 254 28.08 3.55 -16.55
CA ASP A 254 28.80 4.31 -15.53
C ASP A 254 27.99 5.60 -15.26
N LEU A 255 27.46 5.72 -14.05
CA LEU A 255 26.59 6.82 -13.65
C LEU A 255 27.34 7.94 -12.92
N THR A 256 28.66 7.83 -12.75
CA THR A 256 29.45 8.70 -11.86
C THR A 256 29.35 10.19 -12.17
N ARG A 257 29.15 10.56 -13.45
CA ARG A 257 29.00 11.95 -13.89
C ARG A 257 27.63 12.56 -13.58
N LEU A 258 26.64 11.75 -13.20
CA LEU A 258 25.33 12.24 -12.77
C LEU A 258 25.40 12.66 -11.29
N PRO A 259 25.01 13.90 -10.94
CA PRO A 259 25.08 14.41 -9.57
C PRO A 259 24.04 13.76 -8.65
N GLU A 260 22.87 13.46 -9.19
CA GLU A 260 21.79 12.76 -8.51
C GLU A 260 21.17 11.75 -9.48
N ILE A 261 20.93 10.54 -8.98
CA ILE A 261 20.29 9.48 -9.74
C ILE A 261 19.56 8.53 -8.80
N THR A 262 18.33 8.19 -9.19
CA THR A 262 17.53 7.13 -8.58
C THR A 262 17.15 6.15 -9.67
N ILE A 263 17.47 4.88 -9.44
CA ILE A 263 17.17 3.81 -10.38
C ILE A 263 16.63 2.57 -9.71
N PHE A 264 15.89 1.77 -10.46
CA PHE A 264 15.44 0.45 -10.04
C PHE A 264 15.34 -0.50 -11.26
N PRO A 265 15.33 -1.83 -11.06
CA PRO A 265 15.22 -2.80 -12.16
C PRO A 265 13.88 -2.67 -12.90
N GLY A 266 13.90 -2.67 -14.23
CA GLY A 266 12.71 -2.48 -15.07
C GLY A 266 12.38 -1.01 -15.37
N GLN A 267 13.13 -0.07 -14.81
CA GLN A 267 12.94 1.35 -15.09
C GLN A 267 13.35 1.68 -16.52
N MET A 268 12.46 2.33 -17.26
CA MET A 268 12.77 2.92 -18.55
C MET A 268 13.51 4.23 -18.35
N VAL A 269 14.67 4.37 -18.98
CA VAL A 269 15.53 5.55 -18.89
C VAL A 269 16.01 5.99 -20.27
N ALA A 270 16.24 7.29 -20.42
CA ALA A 270 16.93 7.87 -21.56
C ALA A 270 18.19 8.60 -21.07
N LEU A 271 19.32 8.33 -21.70
CA LEU A 271 20.63 8.79 -21.27
C LEU A 271 21.38 9.41 -22.45
N PHE A 272 22.22 10.40 -22.16
CA PHE A 272 23.20 10.94 -23.09
C PHE A 272 24.61 10.74 -22.51
N GLY A 273 25.52 10.21 -23.30
CA GLY A 273 26.83 9.78 -22.82
C GLY A 273 27.72 9.17 -23.90
N SER A 274 28.83 8.54 -23.50
CA SER A 274 29.87 8.04 -24.41
C SER A 274 30.68 6.89 -23.78
N PHE A 275 31.46 6.16 -24.59
CA PHE A 275 32.41 5.13 -24.13
C PHE A 275 33.83 5.69 -23.92
N GLU A 276 33.95 6.79 -23.17
CA GLU A 276 35.24 7.46 -22.96
C GLU A 276 36.25 6.65 -22.11
N ASN A 277 35.77 5.76 -21.24
CA ASN A 277 36.58 5.08 -20.21
C ASN A 277 36.61 3.55 -20.35
N GLY A 278 36.42 3.00 -21.55
CA GLY A 278 36.51 1.56 -21.81
C GLY A 278 35.19 0.94 -22.24
N ASP A 279 34.75 -0.11 -21.54
CA ASP A 279 33.59 -0.95 -21.90
C ASP A 279 32.28 -0.51 -21.25
N ARG A 280 32.30 0.55 -20.41
CA ARG A 280 31.12 1.13 -19.76
C ARG A 280 30.71 2.44 -20.43
N PHE A 281 29.41 2.58 -20.67
CA PHE A 281 28.80 3.79 -21.20
C PHE A 281 28.66 4.82 -20.07
N VAL A 282 29.43 5.90 -20.15
CA VAL A 282 29.46 6.97 -19.14
C VAL A 282 28.29 7.92 -19.38
N ALA A 283 27.24 7.77 -18.58
CA ALA A 283 26.06 8.64 -18.64
C ALA A 283 26.38 10.02 -18.05
N SER A 284 26.18 11.06 -18.85
CA SER A 284 26.45 12.46 -18.48
C SER A 284 25.18 13.29 -18.27
N LEU A 285 24.05 12.85 -18.84
CA LEU A 285 22.75 13.47 -18.68
C LEU A 285 21.66 12.40 -18.74
N GLN A 286 20.67 12.51 -17.85
CA GLN A 286 19.42 11.73 -17.91
C GLN A 286 18.31 12.62 -18.47
N LEU A 287 17.56 12.08 -19.41
CA LEU A 287 16.46 12.76 -20.10
C LEU A 287 15.13 12.11 -19.68
N PHE A 288 14.08 12.91 -19.58
CA PHE A 288 12.78 12.48 -19.10
C PHE A 288 11.68 12.82 -20.12
N PRO A 289 10.63 12.01 -20.23
CA PRO A 289 9.45 12.38 -21.00
C PRO A 289 8.69 13.51 -20.28
N SER A 290 7.80 14.18 -21.00
CA SER A 290 6.86 15.11 -20.36
C SER A 290 6.03 14.37 -19.30
N PRO A 291 5.82 14.98 -18.11
CA PRO A 291 4.96 14.41 -17.07
C PRO A 291 3.59 14.04 -17.64
N LEU A 292 3.00 12.95 -17.16
CA LEU A 292 1.67 12.55 -17.59
C LEU A 292 0.67 13.68 -17.30
N PRO A 293 -0.21 14.04 -18.26
CA PRO A 293 -1.28 14.97 -17.98
C PRO A 293 -2.20 14.35 -16.94
N LEU A 294 -2.63 15.14 -15.95
CA LEU A 294 -3.64 14.72 -14.99
C LEU A 294 -4.91 14.27 -15.72
N SER A 295 -5.59 13.28 -15.15
CA SER A 295 -6.92 12.88 -15.61
C SER A 295 -7.88 14.09 -15.60
N PRO A 296 -8.77 14.21 -16.60
CA PRO A 296 -9.75 15.29 -16.62
C PRO A 296 -10.80 15.07 -15.53
N LEU A 297 -11.00 16.05 -14.65
CA LEU A 297 -12.09 16.03 -13.67
C LEU A 297 -13.40 16.49 -14.31
N GLY A 298 -14.44 15.69 -14.17
CA GLY A 298 -15.80 16.08 -14.54
C GLY A 298 -16.33 17.19 -13.63
N ARG A 299 -17.20 18.05 -14.17
CA ARG A 299 -17.93 19.04 -13.36
C ARG A 299 -18.97 18.33 -12.51
N SER A 300 -18.87 18.44 -11.19
CA SER A 300 -19.98 18.09 -10.29
C SER A 300 -20.99 19.25 -10.27
N ALA A 301 -22.27 18.95 -10.49
CA ALA A 301 -23.36 19.91 -10.35
C ALA A 301 -23.82 20.09 -8.89
N ASN A 302 -23.20 19.34 -7.95
CA ASN A 302 -23.57 19.34 -6.54
C ASN A 302 -22.54 20.09 -5.69
N ASP A 303 -23.04 20.91 -4.75
CA ASP A 303 -22.24 21.72 -3.82
C ASP A 303 -21.70 20.93 -2.59
N GLY A 304 -21.93 19.61 -2.53
CA GLY A 304 -21.56 18.77 -1.40
C GLY A 304 -20.15 18.17 -1.51
N ASN A 305 -19.47 17.99 -0.37
CA ASN A 305 -18.18 17.31 -0.33
C ASN A 305 -18.33 15.80 -0.53
N LEU A 306 -17.56 15.21 -1.45
CA LEU A 306 -17.47 13.76 -1.63
C LEU A 306 -16.64 13.17 -0.48
N ARG A 307 -17.10 12.07 0.13
CA ARG A 307 -16.43 11.40 1.25
C ARG A 307 -16.10 9.96 0.89
N LEU A 308 -14.82 9.60 0.94
CA LEU A 308 -14.32 8.26 0.64
C LEU A 308 -13.53 7.74 1.82
N TRP A 309 -13.82 6.53 2.28
CA TRP A 309 -13.03 5.83 3.29
C TRP A 309 -12.30 4.66 2.63
N CYS A 310 -11.07 4.40 3.05
CA CYS A 310 -10.29 3.26 2.58
C CYS A 310 -9.61 2.55 3.76
N ALA A 311 -9.81 1.24 3.83
CA ALA A 311 -9.14 0.37 4.79
C ALA A 311 -8.49 -0.81 4.07
N CYS A 312 -7.35 -1.25 4.57
CA CYS A 312 -6.61 -2.38 4.02
C CYS A 312 -6.49 -3.48 5.07
N GLY A 313 -6.61 -4.73 4.63
CA GLY A 313 -6.43 -5.87 5.51
C GLY A 313 -4.99 -5.99 6.04
N PRO A 314 -4.75 -6.89 7.00
CA PRO A 314 -5.70 -7.87 7.53
C PRO A 314 -6.85 -7.23 8.32
N PHE A 315 -8.01 -7.88 8.31
CA PHE A 315 -9.23 -7.44 9.00
C PHE A 315 -9.48 -8.17 10.33
N THR A 316 -8.55 -9.04 10.72
CA THR A 316 -8.53 -9.81 11.97
C THR A 316 -7.08 -9.98 12.40
N SER A 317 -6.82 -10.22 13.69
CA SER A 317 -5.46 -10.48 14.17
C SER A 317 -4.93 -11.82 13.68
N THR A 318 -3.60 -11.99 13.62
CA THR A 318 -2.93 -13.24 13.22
C THR A 318 -3.29 -14.45 14.06
N GLU A 319 -3.69 -14.22 15.32
CA GLU A 319 -3.97 -15.26 16.32
C GLU A 319 -5.46 -15.62 16.45
N ASN A 320 -6.35 -15.01 15.68
CA ASN A 320 -7.78 -15.36 15.69
C ASN A 320 -8.49 -15.05 14.36
N CYS A 321 -9.76 -15.45 14.27
CA CYS A 321 -10.65 -15.16 13.13
C CYS A 321 -11.92 -14.40 13.55
N SER A 322 -11.81 -13.49 14.52
CA SER A 322 -12.97 -12.79 15.11
C SER A 322 -13.49 -11.64 14.26
N TYR A 323 -12.63 -10.99 13.46
CA TYR A 323 -12.94 -9.83 12.64
C TYR A 323 -13.57 -8.64 13.41
N GLU A 324 -13.33 -8.55 14.73
CA GLU A 324 -13.80 -7.43 15.56
C GLU A 324 -13.40 -6.05 14.99
N PRO A 325 -12.17 -5.82 14.50
CA PRO A 325 -11.77 -4.53 13.90
C PRO A 325 -12.60 -4.16 12.65
N LEU A 326 -12.95 -5.14 11.82
CA LEU A 326 -13.83 -4.91 10.68
C LEU A 326 -15.24 -4.51 11.13
N CYS A 327 -15.77 -5.16 12.17
CA CYS A 327 -17.06 -4.80 12.73
C CYS A 327 -17.06 -3.36 13.28
N ASP A 328 -16.02 -2.98 14.03
CA ASP A 328 -15.89 -1.63 14.58
C ASP A 328 -15.80 -0.57 13.47
N LEU A 329 -15.05 -0.84 12.39
CA LEU A 329 -15.02 0.01 11.19
C LEU A 329 -16.41 0.13 10.54
N LEU A 330 -17.13 -0.98 10.36
CA LEU A 330 -18.46 -1.00 9.74
C LEU A 330 -19.49 -0.25 10.58
N ASP A 331 -19.43 -0.33 11.90
CA ASP A 331 -20.30 0.44 12.80
C ASP A 331 -20.04 1.95 12.67
N MET A 332 -18.78 2.35 12.51
CA MET A 332 -18.43 3.74 12.22
C MET A 332 -18.93 4.19 10.84
N VAL A 333 -18.86 3.33 9.83
CA VAL A 333 -19.42 3.60 8.49
C VAL A 333 -20.93 3.76 8.56
N LYS A 334 -21.65 2.90 9.30
CA LYS A 334 -23.10 3.05 9.52
C LYS A 334 -23.45 4.39 10.16
N GLN A 335 -22.64 4.86 11.10
CA GLN A 335 -22.87 6.14 11.78
C GLN A 335 -22.55 7.35 10.92
N GLN A 336 -21.41 7.34 10.20
CA GLN A 336 -20.91 8.50 9.48
C GLN A 336 -21.32 8.55 8.00
N GLN A 337 -21.74 7.41 7.46
CA GLN A 337 -22.27 7.24 6.10
C GLN A 337 -21.38 7.92 5.04
N PRO A 338 -20.08 7.55 4.90
CA PRO A 338 -19.27 8.01 3.77
C PRO A 338 -19.93 7.60 2.45
N HIS A 339 -19.64 8.31 1.37
CA HIS A 339 -20.24 7.98 0.07
C HIS A 339 -19.67 6.69 -0.51
N VAL A 340 -18.37 6.45 -0.31
CA VAL A 340 -17.66 5.27 -0.80
C VAL A 340 -16.83 4.67 0.33
N LEU A 341 -16.89 3.35 0.49
CA LEU A 341 -15.98 2.56 1.31
C LEU A 341 -15.18 1.64 0.39
N VAL A 342 -13.85 1.75 0.44
CA VAL A 342 -12.91 0.88 -0.25
C VAL A 342 -12.29 -0.08 0.76
N LEU A 343 -12.54 -1.38 0.60
CA LEU A 343 -11.91 -2.43 1.39
C LEU A 343 -10.92 -3.19 0.52
N MET A 344 -9.63 -3.08 0.87
CA MET A 344 -8.57 -3.83 0.22
C MET A 344 -8.20 -5.03 1.08
N GLY A 345 -7.93 -6.17 0.48
CA GLY A 345 -7.48 -7.36 1.19
C GLY A 345 -6.16 -7.19 1.95
N PRO A 346 -5.71 -8.23 2.67
CA PRO A 346 -6.36 -9.55 2.72
C PRO A 346 -7.60 -9.61 3.62
N PHE A 347 -8.65 -10.26 3.12
CA PHE A 347 -9.84 -10.65 3.89
C PHE A 347 -9.62 -11.99 4.58
N VAL A 348 -9.19 -13.00 3.81
CA VAL A 348 -8.80 -14.31 4.35
C VAL A 348 -7.30 -14.42 4.16
N ASP A 349 -6.55 -14.03 5.19
CA ASP A 349 -5.09 -13.92 5.09
C ASP A 349 -4.41 -15.29 5.16
N ARG A 350 -3.69 -15.64 4.08
CA ARG A 350 -2.82 -16.81 3.99
C ARG A 350 -1.73 -16.85 5.05
N LYS A 351 -1.39 -15.72 5.68
CA LYS A 351 -0.41 -15.67 6.77
C LYS A 351 -1.02 -15.86 8.17
N ASN A 352 -2.35 -15.84 8.31
CA ASN A 352 -3.00 -15.98 9.61
C ASN A 352 -2.74 -17.37 10.23
N ASN A 353 -2.13 -17.40 11.42
CA ASN A 353 -1.74 -18.63 12.12
C ASN A 353 -2.96 -19.46 12.55
N PHE A 354 -4.04 -18.78 12.96
CA PHE A 354 -5.27 -19.43 13.37
C PHE A 354 -5.94 -20.17 12.20
N LEU A 355 -5.98 -19.56 11.00
CA LEU A 355 -6.56 -20.17 9.80
C LEU A 355 -5.77 -21.38 9.29
N LYS A 356 -4.44 -21.42 9.53
CA LYS A 356 -3.57 -22.56 9.16
C LYS A 356 -3.67 -23.76 10.10
N ASN A 357 -4.35 -23.61 11.24
CA ASN A 357 -4.44 -24.67 12.23
C ASN A 357 -5.19 -25.88 11.64
N SER A 358 -4.69 -27.10 11.86
CA SER A 358 -5.32 -28.35 11.40
C SER A 358 -6.73 -28.57 11.95
N HIS A 359 -7.09 -27.89 13.03
CA HIS A 359 -8.43 -27.94 13.61
C HIS A 359 -9.41 -26.92 13.01
N PHE A 360 -8.95 -26.03 12.13
CA PHE A 360 -9.83 -25.11 11.40
C PHE A 360 -10.53 -25.89 10.27
N SER A 361 -11.81 -26.18 10.46
CA SER A 361 -12.58 -27.08 9.59
C SER A 361 -13.42 -26.36 8.52
N VAL A 362 -13.27 -25.04 8.37
CA VAL A 362 -14.06 -24.24 7.43
C VAL A 362 -13.23 -23.96 6.19
N GLU A 363 -13.80 -24.17 5.01
CA GLU A 363 -13.15 -23.80 3.74
C GLU A 363 -12.98 -22.27 3.65
N TYR A 364 -11.90 -21.82 3.03
CA TYR A 364 -11.59 -20.39 2.95
C TYR A 364 -12.64 -19.62 2.13
N GLU A 365 -13.15 -20.23 1.06
CA GLU A 365 -14.22 -19.72 0.22
C GLU A 365 -15.52 -19.53 1.00
N ASP A 366 -15.84 -20.48 1.88
CA ASP A 366 -16.99 -20.39 2.78
C ASP A 366 -16.83 -19.26 3.79
N LEU A 367 -15.63 -19.12 4.39
CA LEU A 367 -15.33 -18.02 5.28
C LEU A 367 -15.48 -16.67 4.57
N MET A 368 -14.90 -16.52 3.37
CA MET A 368 -15.05 -15.33 2.53
C MET A 368 -16.53 -15.03 2.24
N GLY A 369 -17.30 -16.03 1.85
CA GLY A 369 -18.74 -15.89 1.60
C GLY A 369 -19.51 -15.42 2.83
N ARG A 370 -19.16 -15.90 4.03
CA ARG A 370 -19.73 -15.46 5.31
C ARG A 370 -19.33 -14.01 5.64
N LEU A 371 -18.08 -13.63 5.42
CA LEU A 371 -17.59 -12.25 5.62
C LEU A 371 -18.32 -11.27 4.71
N MET A 372 -18.39 -11.57 3.42
CA MET A 372 -19.10 -10.73 2.44
C MET A 372 -20.59 -10.58 2.77
N LYS A 373 -21.26 -11.66 3.21
CA LYS A 373 -22.64 -11.58 3.73
C LYS A 373 -22.74 -10.70 4.98
N SER A 374 -21.74 -10.71 5.85
CA SER A 374 -21.70 -9.89 7.07
C SER A 374 -21.53 -8.40 6.75
N ILE A 375 -20.60 -8.07 5.84
CA ILE A 375 -20.40 -6.71 5.34
C ILE A 375 -21.69 -6.20 4.68
N ALA A 376 -22.30 -7.00 3.81
CA ALA A 376 -23.56 -6.63 3.15
C ALA A 376 -24.70 -6.37 4.12
N ARG A 377 -24.87 -7.22 5.15
CA ARG A 377 -25.87 -6.99 6.20
C ARG A 377 -25.58 -5.74 7.01
N SER A 378 -24.31 -5.45 7.28
CA SER A 378 -23.91 -4.25 8.03
C SER A 378 -24.20 -2.97 7.25
N LEU A 379 -24.00 -3.00 5.93
CA LEU A 379 -24.23 -1.83 5.08
C LEU A 379 -25.68 -1.74 4.57
N ASP A 380 -26.56 -2.67 4.96
CA ASP A 380 -27.97 -2.63 4.56
C ASP A 380 -28.63 -1.34 5.06
N GLY A 381 -29.35 -0.65 4.18
CA GLY A 381 -29.92 0.67 4.43
C GLY A 381 -28.93 1.84 4.48
N CYS A 382 -27.61 1.60 4.35
CA CYS A 382 -26.62 2.67 4.23
C CYS A 382 -26.59 3.25 2.80
N ARG A 383 -26.16 4.50 2.65
CA ARG A 383 -25.93 5.16 1.35
C ARG A 383 -24.52 4.94 0.81
N THR A 384 -23.71 4.20 1.55
CA THR A 384 -22.29 3.95 1.24
C THR A 384 -22.18 2.91 0.15
N GLU A 385 -21.60 3.29 -0.98
CA GLU A 385 -21.19 2.34 -2.02
C GLU A 385 -19.91 1.60 -1.60
N LEU A 386 -19.88 0.29 -1.79
CA LEU A 386 -18.75 -0.57 -1.41
C LEU A 386 -17.91 -0.93 -2.64
N ILE A 387 -16.59 -0.75 -2.54
CA ILE A 387 -15.59 -1.29 -3.47
C ILE A 387 -14.74 -2.29 -2.70
N VAL A 388 -14.60 -3.50 -3.23
CA VAL A 388 -13.72 -4.53 -2.67
C VAL A 388 -12.61 -4.86 -3.65
N LEU A 389 -11.37 -4.95 -3.15
CA LEU A 389 -10.18 -5.26 -3.95
C LEU A 389 -9.38 -6.39 -3.30
N PRO A 390 -8.97 -7.42 -4.07
CA PRO A 390 -8.11 -8.48 -3.56
C PRO A 390 -6.68 -7.99 -3.31
N ALA A 391 -6.00 -8.61 -2.35
CA ALA A 391 -4.56 -8.55 -2.18
C ALA A 391 -3.94 -9.90 -2.54
N SER A 392 -3.61 -10.12 -3.81
CA SER A 392 -3.20 -11.45 -4.33
C SER A 392 -2.09 -12.14 -3.57
N SER A 393 -1.14 -11.40 -2.99
CA SER A 393 -0.07 -11.99 -2.18
C SER A 393 -0.52 -12.60 -0.85
N HIS A 394 -1.71 -12.23 -0.36
CA HIS A 394 -2.18 -12.63 0.97
C HIS A 394 -3.60 -13.19 0.99
N ASP A 395 -4.48 -12.87 0.03
CA ASP A 395 -5.86 -13.38 0.03
C ASP A 395 -5.94 -14.83 -0.42
N ALA A 396 -6.31 -15.74 0.48
CA ALA A 396 -6.40 -17.17 0.22
C ALA A 396 -7.40 -17.51 -0.91
N CYS A 397 -8.48 -16.73 -1.04
CA CYS A 397 -9.60 -16.98 -1.97
C CYS A 397 -9.44 -16.30 -3.35
N CYS A 398 -8.24 -15.89 -3.72
CA CYS A 398 -7.95 -15.36 -5.06
C CYS A 398 -6.68 -15.98 -5.62
N ASN A 399 -6.48 -15.93 -6.93
CA ASN A 399 -5.26 -16.43 -7.53
C ASN A 399 -4.04 -15.61 -7.07
N TYR A 400 -2.94 -16.30 -6.78
CA TYR A 400 -1.68 -15.67 -6.41
C TYR A 400 -0.94 -15.20 -7.67
N SER A 401 -1.57 -14.29 -8.40
CA SER A 401 -1.05 -13.70 -9.63
C SER A 401 -1.43 -12.23 -9.72
N PHE A 402 -0.57 -11.45 -10.39
CA PHE A 402 -0.81 -10.05 -10.71
C PHE A 402 -0.79 -9.83 -12.24
N PRO A 403 -1.62 -8.92 -12.80
CA PRO A 403 -2.79 -8.28 -12.18
C PRO A 403 -3.84 -9.32 -11.75
N THR A 404 -4.60 -8.98 -10.70
CA THR A 404 -5.48 -9.95 -10.03
C THR A 404 -6.93 -9.75 -10.42
N SER A 405 -7.59 -10.84 -10.80
CA SER A 405 -9.03 -10.86 -11.09
C SER A 405 -9.88 -10.44 -9.89
N PRO A 406 -11.07 -9.86 -10.13
CA PRO A 406 -12.08 -9.59 -9.11
C PRO A 406 -12.44 -10.82 -8.28
N PHE A 407 -12.87 -10.63 -7.02
CA PHE A 407 -13.45 -11.75 -6.27
C PHE A 407 -14.76 -12.23 -6.90
N VAL A 408 -14.93 -13.55 -6.97
CA VAL A 408 -16.20 -14.17 -7.36
C VAL A 408 -17.14 -14.16 -6.16
N ILE A 409 -17.97 -13.12 -6.07
CA ILE A 409 -18.95 -12.95 -5.00
C ILE A 409 -20.33 -13.46 -5.47
N ASN A 410 -21.09 -14.09 -4.57
CA ASN A 410 -22.43 -14.58 -4.88
C ASN A 410 -23.39 -13.42 -5.25
N SER A 411 -24.14 -13.59 -6.34
CA SER A 411 -25.12 -12.61 -6.85
C SER A 411 -26.13 -12.09 -5.82
N ASP A 412 -26.50 -12.89 -4.81
CA ASP A 412 -27.43 -12.46 -3.77
C ASP A 412 -26.81 -11.44 -2.81
N ILE A 413 -25.49 -11.46 -2.66
CA ILE A 413 -24.73 -10.47 -1.88
C ILE A 413 -24.71 -9.15 -2.67
N TYR A 414 -24.49 -9.21 -3.99
CA TYR A 414 -24.59 -8.03 -4.86
C TYR A 414 -25.97 -7.38 -4.79
N LYS A 415 -27.05 -8.16 -4.84
CA LYS A 415 -28.43 -7.63 -4.70
C LYS A 415 -28.64 -6.89 -3.38
N LYS A 416 -28.06 -7.37 -2.27
CA LYS A 416 -28.14 -6.73 -0.95
C LYS A 416 -27.27 -5.49 -0.82
N LEU A 417 -26.10 -5.48 -1.44
CA LEU A 417 -25.22 -4.32 -1.51
C LEU A 417 -25.68 -3.26 -2.52
N GLY A 418 -26.74 -3.52 -3.30
CA GLY A 418 -27.25 -2.60 -4.30
C GLY A 418 -26.32 -2.48 -5.51
N ARG A 419 -25.89 -1.26 -5.85
CA ARG A 419 -25.00 -0.97 -6.99
C ARG A 419 -23.51 -1.06 -6.63
N ALA A 420 -23.15 -1.76 -5.56
CA ALA A 420 -21.77 -2.03 -5.22
C ALA A 420 -21.07 -2.75 -6.38
N LYS A 421 -20.18 -2.03 -7.05
CA LYS A 421 -19.31 -2.58 -8.07
C LYS A 421 -18.00 -2.97 -7.39
N CYS A 422 -17.68 -4.26 -7.42
CA CYS A 422 -16.27 -4.64 -7.31
C CYS A 422 -15.54 -4.13 -8.55
N ASP A 423 -14.29 -3.74 -8.37
CA ASP A 423 -13.27 -3.46 -9.39
C ASP A 423 -12.83 -2.01 -9.54
N LEU A 424 -11.59 -1.89 -10.05
CA LEU A 424 -10.65 -0.79 -9.91
C LEU A 424 -11.20 0.54 -10.48
N VAL A 425 -11.35 1.54 -9.61
CA VAL A 425 -11.72 2.90 -10.01
C VAL A 425 -10.47 3.63 -10.50
N THR A 426 -10.52 4.20 -11.68
CA THR A 426 -9.34 4.69 -12.40
C THR A 426 -8.95 6.12 -12.04
N GLU A 427 -9.77 6.79 -11.24
CA GLU A 427 -9.38 8.01 -10.53
C GLU A 427 -8.70 7.72 -9.17
N LEU A 428 -8.76 6.44 -8.73
CA LEU A 428 -8.18 5.91 -7.51
C LEU A 428 -7.38 4.64 -7.81
N CYS A 429 -6.14 4.78 -8.26
CA CYS A 429 -5.32 3.61 -8.51
C CYS A 429 -4.94 2.93 -7.20
N VAL A 430 -5.31 1.67 -7.06
CA VAL A 430 -5.08 0.91 -5.84
C VAL A 430 -4.09 -0.21 -6.12
N HIS A 431 -2.98 -0.26 -5.38
CA HIS A 431 -2.02 -1.36 -5.50
C HIS A 431 -1.52 -1.85 -4.13
N PRO A 432 -1.63 -3.16 -3.83
CA PRO A 432 -1.01 -3.73 -2.65
C PRO A 432 0.51 -3.87 -2.86
N GLN A 433 1.31 -3.26 -1.98
CA GLN A 433 2.74 -3.51 -1.78
C GLN A 433 3.73 -2.94 -2.82
N ILE A 434 3.31 -2.31 -3.92
CA ILE A 434 4.25 -1.73 -4.93
C ILE A 434 5.29 -0.79 -4.30
N MET A 435 4.87 0.07 -3.37
CA MET A 435 5.78 0.99 -2.68
C MET A 435 6.87 0.25 -1.89
N ALA A 436 6.54 -0.89 -1.28
CA ALA A 436 7.52 -1.72 -0.59
C ALA A 436 8.43 -2.44 -1.58
N HIS A 437 7.91 -2.93 -2.71
CA HIS A 437 8.72 -3.61 -3.74
C HIS A 437 9.73 -2.66 -4.38
N LEU A 438 9.30 -1.44 -4.75
CA LEU A 438 10.19 -0.39 -5.24
C LEU A 438 11.19 0.01 -4.15
N SER A 439 10.73 0.19 -2.90
CA SER A 439 11.63 0.53 -1.79
C SER A 439 12.77 -0.47 -1.64
N LYS A 440 12.50 -1.78 -1.77
CA LYS A 440 13.51 -2.83 -1.65
C LYS A 440 14.50 -2.87 -2.82
N ASN A 441 14.10 -2.41 -4.01
CA ASN A 441 14.88 -2.56 -5.25
C ASN A 441 15.48 -1.25 -5.77
N GLU A 442 15.10 -0.11 -5.19
CA GLU A 442 15.65 1.20 -5.53
C GLU A 442 17.11 1.32 -5.08
N TRP A 443 17.94 1.86 -5.96
CA TRP A 443 19.23 2.45 -5.61
C TRP A 443 19.21 3.95 -5.89
N HIS A 444 19.61 4.75 -4.89
CA HIS A 444 19.64 6.21 -4.95
C HIS A 444 21.02 6.74 -4.57
N ARG A 445 21.53 7.70 -5.34
CA ARG A 445 22.78 8.41 -5.04
C ARG A 445 22.59 9.90 -5.32
N SER A 446 23.06 10.73 -4.39
CA SER A 446 23.17 12.19 -4.56
C SER A 446 24.49 12.70 -3.98
N VAL A 447 24.97 13.85 -4.45
CA VAL A 447 26.22 14.48 -3.95
C VAL A 447 26.19 14.70 -2.44
N ASP A 448 25.05 15.14 -1.90
CA ASP A 448 24.88 15.42 -0.47
C ASP A 448 24.54 14.17 0.35
N LYS A 449 24.42 12.99 -0.30
CA LYS A 449 23.95 11.72 0.28
C LYS A 449 22.60 11.81 1.01
N GLU A 450 21.82 12.87 0.79
CA GLU A 450 20.54 13.05 1.44
C GLU A 450 19.44 12.25 0.74
N ASN A 451 18.78 11.38 1.50
CA ASN A 451 17.53 10.75 1.09
C ASN A 451 16.34 11.57 1.62
N ARG A 452 16.15 12.80 1.09
CA ARG A 452 15.25 13.82 1.65
C ARG A 452 13.81 13.35 1.81
N ASP A 453 13.25 12.73 0.78
CA ASP A 453 11.87 12.22 0.79
C ASP A 453 11.75 10.95 -0.05
N ARG A 454 12.24 9.83 0.52
CA ARG A 454 12.20 8.51 -0.13
C ARG A 454 10.80 8.15 -0.64
N ILE A 455 9.76 8.41 0.16
CA ILE A 455 8.39 8.03 -0.20
C ILE A 455 7.90 8.84 -1.39
N ALA A 456 8.16 10.15 -1.44
CA ALA A 456 7.82 10.96 -2.61
C ALA A 456 8.56 10.47 -3.86
N ARG A 457 9.84 10.13 -3.75
CA ARG A 457 10.64 9.61 -4.86
C ARG A 457 10.14 8.25 -5.38
N LEU A 458 9.80 7.33 -4.48
CA LEU A 458 9.17 6.05 -4.85
C LEU A 458 7.81 6.25 -5.55
N ALA A 459 7.03 7.25 -5.12
CA ALA A 459 5.79 7.61 -5.77
C ALA A 459 6.01 8.25 -7.15
N SER A 460 7.06 9.07 -7.32
CA SER A 460 7.45 9.64 -8.62
C SER A 460 7.74 8.55 -9.64
N HIS A 461 8.42 7.46 -9.25
CA HIS A 461 8.69 6.33 -10.15
C HIS A 461 7.42 5.76 -10.81
N ILE A 462 6.30 5.68 -10.09
CA ILE A 462 5.02 5.19 -10.63
C ILE A 462 4.50 6.11 -11.74
N LEU A 463 4.57 7.43 -11.51
CA LEU A 463 4.06 8.45 -12.43
C LEU A 463 4.98 8.64 -13.64
N GLU A 464 6.29 8.71 -13.42
CA GLU A 464 7.31 8.88 -14.47
C GLU A 464 7.33 7.70 -15.44
N GLN A 465 7.19 6.49 -14.91
CA GLN A 465 7.15 5.27 -15.70
C GLN A 465 5.79 5.02 -16.36
N GLY A 466 4.77 5.78 -15.95
CA GLY A 466 3.40 5.63 -16.46
C GLY A 466 2.86 4.22 -16.31
N SER A 467 3.20 3.54 -15.21
CA SER A 467 2.73 2.19 -14.91
C SER A 467 2.52 2.04 -13.41
N LEU A 468 1.42 1.40 -13.00
CA LEU A 468 1.14 1.09 -11.60
C LEU A 468 2.07 0.02 -11.02
N TYR A 469 2.78 -0.71 -11.87
CA TYR A 469 3.76 -1.71 -11.45
C TYR A 469 4.97 -1.72 -12.40
N PRO A 470 5.88 -0.74 -12.28
CA PRO A 470 6.97 -0.59 -13.24
C PRO A 470 8.17 -1.51 -12.98
N LEU A 471 8.24 -2.16 -11.82
CA LEU A 471 9.35 -3.02 -11.38
C LEU A 471 9.45 -4.31 -12.22
N PHE A 472 10.64 -4.59 -12.74
CA PHE A 472 10.92 -5.83 -13.46
C PHE A 472 12.34 -6.37 -13.18
N PRO A 473 12.53 -7.66 -12.88
CA PRO A 473 11.51 -8.69 -12.66
C PRO A 473 10.55 -8.36 -11.51
N SER A 474 9.31 -8.82 -11.61
CA SER A 474 8.30 -8.55 -10.58
C SER A 474 8.62 -9.31 -9.29
N SER A 475 8.35 -8.67 -8.14
CA SER A 475 8.38 -9.34 -6.83
C SER A 475 7.18 -10.28 -6.58
N LEU A 476 6.20 -10.29 -7.49
CA LEU A 476 5.01 -11.14 -7.44
C LEU A 476 4.96 -12.03 -8.69
N PRO A 477 4.37 -13.23 -8.60
CA PRO A 477 3.96 -13.97 -9.79
C PRO A 477 3.09 -13.06 -10.69
N THR A 478 3.59 -12.68 -11.87
CA THR A 478 2.96 -11.64 -12.72
C THR A 478 2.85 -12.10 -14.16
N SER A 479 1.67 -11.96 -14.78
CA SER A 479 1.53 -12.00 -16.25
C SER A 479 1.98 -10.65 -16.78
N ILE A 480 3.08 -10.62 -17.54
CA ILE A 480 3.68 -9.36 -18.00
C ILE A 480 2.79 -8.72 -19.06
N GLU A 481 2.21 -9.55 -19.94
CA GLU A 481 1.29 -9.09 -20.98
C GLU A 481 0.06 -8.38 -20.38
N GLU A 482 -0.62 -9.03 -19.43
CA GLU A 482 -1.79 -8.42 -18.78
C GLU A 482 -1.39 -7.26 -17.87
N CYS A 483 -0.21 -7.31 -17.22
CA CYS A 483 0.30 -6.20 -16.42
C CYS A 483 0.48 -4.94 -17.25
N GLU A 484 1.12 -5.03 -18.42
CA GLU A 484 1.31 -3.89 -19.32
C GLU A 484 -0.04 -3.36 -19.86
N LYS A 485 -1.00 -4.24 -20.13
CA LYS A 485 -2.35 -3.84 -20.59
C LYS A 485 -3.17 -3.13 -19.51
N VAL A 486 -3.16 -3.63 -18.27
CA VAL A 486 -4.03 -3.16 -17.18
C VAL A 486 -3.39 -2.04 -16.36
N CYS A 487 -2.07 -2.07 -16.16
CA CYS A 487 -1.37 -1.15 -15.26
C CYS A 487 -0.82 0.10 -15.94
N THR A 488 -0.81 0.16 -17.28
CA THR A 488 -0.33 1.33 -18.02
C THR A 488 -1.25 2.54 -17.80
N LEU A 489 -0.63 3.65 -17.39
CA LEU A 489 -1.28 4.93 -17.14
C LEU A 489 -1.20 5.81 -18.39
N ARG A 490 -2.36 6.15 -18.95
CA ARG A 490 -2.46 7.16 -20.03
C ARG A 490 -2.46 8.59 -19.49
N ASN A 491 -2.93 8.75 -18.25
CA ASN A 491 -3.05 10.01 -17.53
C ASN A 491 -2.59 9.77 -16.08
N ALA A 492 -2.07 10.81 -15.43
CA ALA A 492 -1.77 10.75 -14.01
C ALA A 492 -3.09 10.77 -13.21
N PRO A 493 -3.34 9.78 -12.33
CA PRO A 493 -4.54 9.77 -11.50
C PRO A 493 -4.48 10.91 -10.47
N HIS A 494 -5.62 11.35 -9.96
CA HIS A 494 -5.62 12.36 -8.88
C HIS A 494 -5.21 11.77 -7.55
N MET A 495 -5.47 10.48 -7.34
CA MET A 495 -5.13 9.78 -6.13
C MET A 495 -4.65 8.35 -6.41
N ILE A 496 -3.60 7.94 -5.71
CA ILE A 496 -3.10 6.57 -5.66
C ILE A 496 -3.17 6.13 -4.20
N ILE A 497 -3.86 5.02 -3.93
CA ILE A 497 -3.84 4.37 -2.61
C ILE A 497 -2.99 3.12 -2.72
N CYS A 498 -1.88 3.09 -2.00
CA CYS A 498 -1.02 1.93 -1.92
C CYS A 498 -1.14 1.31 -0.53
N SER A 499 -1.75 0.12 -0.42
CA SER A 499 -1.62 -0.67 0.81
C SER A 499 -0.17 -1.11 0.94
N SER A 500 0.48 -0.87 2.09
CA SER A 500 1.86 -1.28 2.30
C SER A 500 2.15 -1.53 3.76
N VAL A 501 3.11 -2.43 4.02
CA VAL A 501 3.73 -2.63 5.34
C VAL A 501 4.53 -1.42 5.81
N LEU A 502 4.88 -0.51 4.89
CA LEU A 502 5.52 0.76 5.22
C LEU A 502 4.66 1.59 6.18
N PRO A 503 5.25 2.52 6.95
CA PRO A 503 4.49 3.45 7.78
C PRO A 503 3.44 4.20 6.98
N THR A 504 2.36 4.62 7.65
CA THR A 504 1.29 5.38 7.01
C THR A 504 1.79 6.73 6.51
N PHE A 505 1.33 7.14 5.32
CA PHE A 505 1.72 8.42 4.74
C PHE A 505 0.66 8.99 3.82
N ILE A 506 0.73 10.30 3.61
CA ILE A 506 0.01 11.04 2.58
C ILE A 506 1.05 11.99 1.98
N LYS A 507 1.26 11.90 0.66
CA LYS A 507 2.20 12.71 -0.11
C LYS A 507 1.51 13.26 -1.35
N ILE A 508 1.94 14.44 -1.80
CA ILE A 508 1.48 15.03 -3.06
C ILE A 508 2.70 15.06 -3.99
N VAL A 509 2.63 14.35 -5.11
CA VAL A 509 3.71 14.18 -6.09
C VAL A 509 3.13 14.47 -7.46
N ASP A 510 3.71 15.43 -8.18
CA ASP A 510 3.25 15.86 -9.52
C ASP A 510 1.74 16.09 -9.63
N ARG A 511 1.16 16.69 -8.57
CA ARG A 511 -0.26 16.98 -8.37
C ARG A 511 -1.15 15.76 -8.06
N THR A 512 -0.61 14.55 -8.07
CA THR A 512 -1.27 13.32 -7.62
C THR A 512 -1.08 13.13 -6.12
N VAL A 513 -2.13 12.76 -5.40
CA VAL A 513 -2.05 12.38 -3.98
C VAL A 513 -1.72 10.90 -3.87
N VAL A 514 -0.62 10.54 -3.21
CA VAL A 514 -0.26 9.15 -2.93
C VAL A 514 -0.40 8.90 -1.44
N ALA A 515 -1.23 7.94 -1.07
CA ALA A 515 -1.55 7.65 0.32
C ALA A 515 -1.36 6.16 0.64
N ASN A 516 -0.72 5.88 1.78
CA ASN A 516 -0.74 4.58 2.42
C ASN A 516 -1.59 4.66 3.69
N PRO A 517 -2.79 4.04 3.71
CA PRO A 517 -3.68 4.04 4.87
C PRO A 517 -3.12 3.23 6.04
N GLY A 518 -2.13 2.37 5.81
CA GLY A 518 -1.73 1.29 6.72
C GLY A 518 -2.73 0.14 6.70
N THR A 519 -2.52 -0.83 7.59
CA THR A 519 -3.40 -1.99 7.76
C THR A 519 -4.40 -1.73 8.90
N LEU A 520 -5.60 -2.27 8.77
CA LEU A 520 -6.65 -2.17 9.80
C LEU A 520 -6.28 -2.95 11.06
N VAL A 521 -5.38 -3.91 10.94
CA VAL A 521 -4.80 -4.66 12.05
C VAL A 521 -3.28 -4.76 11.90
N ARG A 522 -2.56 -4.31 12.93
CA ARG A 522 -1.11 -4.46 13.13
C ARG A 522 -0.82 -4.48 14.64
N GLY A 523 -0.44 -5.63 15.18
CA GLY A 523 -0.33 -5.81 16.64
C GLY A 523 -1.66 -5.52 17.34
N VAL A 524 -1.64 -4.58 18.30
CA VAL A 524 -2.81 -4.22 19.13
C VAL A 524 -3.75 -3.17 18.52
N GLY A 525 -3.42 -2.58 17.36
CA GLY A 525 -4.24 -1.53 16.75
C GLY A 525 -4.15 -1.51 15.23
N GLY A 526 -4.78 -0.53 14.59
CA GLY A 526 -4.62 -0.36 13.15
C GLY A 526 -5.19 0.96 12.67
N THR A 527 -5.16 1.17 11.36
CA THR A 527 -5.49 2.46 10.76
C THR A 527 -6.32 2.32 9.49
N PHE A 528 -7.02 3.39 9.16
CA PHE A 528 -7.70 3.55 7.87
C PHE A 528 -7.66 5.02 7.43
N LEU A 529 -7.95 5.27 6.17
CA LEU A 529 -7.92 6.58 5.55
C LEU A 529 -9.33 7.14 5.36
N ARG A 530 -9.53 8.40 5.74
CA ARG A 530 -10.70 9.21 5.38
C ARG A 530 -10.27 10.29 4.40
N CYS A 531 -11.00 10.41 3.30
CA CYS A 531 -10.82 11.45 2.30
C CYS A 531 -12.12 12.25 2.17
N GLU A 532 -11.98 13.56 2.01
CA GLU A 532 -13.06 14.48 1.77
C GLU A 532 -12.66 15.44 0.65
N PHE A 533 -13.47 15.52 -0.41
CA PHE A 533 -13.17 16.29 -1.62
C PHE A 533 -14.23 17.38 -1.80
N ALA A 534 -13.82 18.65 -1.74
CA ALA A 534 -14.68 19.79 -2.02
C ALA A 534 -14.75 20.00 -3.54
N THR A 535 -15.69 19.32 -4.19
CA THR A 535 -15.80 19.29 -5.65
C THR A 535 -16.30 20.61 -6.27
N SER A 536 -16.82 21.53 -5.47
CA SER A 536 -17.30 22.84 -5.91
C SER A 536 -16.20 23.70 -6.56
N TYR A 537 -14.96 23.58 -6.08
CA TYR A 537 -13.81 24.35 -6.58
C TYR A 537 -13.16 23.75 -7.84
N LEU A 538 -13.58 22.56 -8.26
CA LEU A 538 -13.07 21.91 -9.49
C LEU A 538 -13.72 22.49 -10.76
N ALA A 539 -14.79 23.28 -10.62
CA ALA A 539 -15.56 23.82 -11.76
C ALA A 539 -14.77 24.78 -12.65
N ASP A 540 -13.77 25.47 -12.08
CA ASP A 540 -12.98 26.50 -12.77
C ASP A 540 -11.76 25.94 -13.51
N GLY A 541 -11.48 24.64 -13.40
CA GLY A 541 -10.38 23.95 -14.09
C GLY A 541 -8.96 24.38 -13.68
N THR A 542 -8.83 25.31 -12.74
CA THR A 542 -7.56 25.85 -12.26
C THR A 542 -7.06 25.18 -10.98
N ALA A 543 -7.96 24.58 -10.19
CA ALA A 543 -7.64 23.98 -8.91
C ALA A 543 -7.32 22.47 -9.04
N ASN A 544 -6.25 22.04 -8.37
CA ASN A 544 -5.92 20.62 -8.24
C ASN A 544 -6.79 19.98 -7.16
N LEU A 545 -7.17 18.70 -7.32
CA LEU A 545 -7.93 17.96 -6.31
C LEU A 545 -7.26 18.03 -4.93
N ALA A 546 -5.93 17.89 -4.88
CA ALA A 546 -5.17 17.96 -3.64
C ALA A 546 -5.35 19.29 -2.87
N ASP A 547 -5.56 20.41 -3.57
CA ASP A 547 -5.76 21.73 -2.96
C ASP A 547 -7.18 21.89 -2.39
N CYS A 548 -8.13 21.09 -2.86
CA CYS A 548 -9.55 21.15 -2.50
C CYS A 548 -9.98 19.99 -1.60
N SER A 549 -9.03 19.27 -0.99
CA SER A 549 -9.30 18.02 -0.30
C SER A 549 -8.67 17.93 1.08
N LYS A 550 -9.30 17.15 1.94
CA LYS A 550 -8.83 16.80 3.27
C LYS A 550 -8.62 15.29 3.35
N TYR A 551 -7.48 14.88 3.86
CA TYR A 551 -7.06 13.49 4.01
C TYR A 551 -6.64 13.25 5.46
N GLU A 552 -7.18 12.20 6.07
CA GLU A 552 -6.94 11.87 7.48
C GLU A 552 -6.68 10.38 7.64
N ILE A 553 -5.53 10.03 8.22
CA ILE A 553 -5.27 8.66 8.69
C ILE A 553 -5.76 8.57 10.13
N ILE A 554 -6.73 7.69 10.35
CA ILE A 554 -7.42 7.50 11.61
C ILE A 554 -6.94 6.19 12.22
N GLN A 555 -6.58 6.21 13.50
CA GLN A 555 -6.42 4.99 14.29
C GLN A 555 -7.80 4.42 14.61
N LEU A 556 -7.96 3.11 14.47
CA LEU A 556 -9.18 2.41 14.89
C LEU A 556 -9.15 2.15 16.40
#